data_AF-A0A0E9U1B4-F1
#
_entry.id   AF-A0A0E9U1B4-F1
#
_cell.length_a   1.000
_cell.length_b   1.000
_cell.length_c   1.000
_cell.angle_alpha   90.00
_cell.angle_beta   90.00
_cell.angle_gamma   90.00
#
_symmetry.space_group_name_H-M   'P 1'
#
loop_
_entity.id
_entity.type
_entity.pdbx_description
1 polymer ?
#
loop_
_entity_poly.entity_id
_entity_poly.type
_entity_poly.pdbx_seq_one_letter_code
_entity_poly.pdbx_strand_id
1 'polypeptide(L)' 'MMLHCLFLLLSTIVGNSFEDAVTPIANAVHALEGSSVMLSCNYTGSANNLQWYRQFPRSKT' A
#
# COMPACT_ATOMS: atom_id res chain seq x y z
N MET A 1 15.58 21.93 -32.57
CA MET A 1 14.63 20.88 -33.05
C MET A 1 14.98 19.51 -32.44
N MET A 2 16.21 19.01 -32.62
CA MET A 2 16.67 17.74 -32.03
C MET A 2 16.61 17.67 -30.49
N LEU A 3 17.05 18.72 -29.79
CA LEU A 3 17.06 18.76 -28.32
C LEU A 3 15.64 18.79 -27.71
N HIS A 4 14.69 19.45 -28.37
CA HIS A 4 13.28 19.47 -27.97
C HIS A 4 12.63 18.09 -28.12
N CYS A 5 12.91 17.39 -29.22
CA CYS A 5 12.47 16.00 -29.39
C CYS A 5 13.03 15.08 -28.30
N LEU A 6 14.29 15.28 -27.89
CA LEU A 6 14.91 14.52 -26.81
C LEU A 6 14.23 14.77 -25.45
N PHE A 7 13.91 16.03 -25.11
CA PHE A 7 13.16 16.37 -23.90
C PHE A 7 11.74 15.79 -23.90
N LEU A 8 11.05 15.81 -25.05
CA LEU A 8 9.74 15.16 -25.19
C LEU A 8 9.84 13.64 -25.02
N LEU A 9 10.86 12.99 -25.59
CA LEU A 9 11.12 11.56 -25.36
C LEU A 9 11.36 11.27 -23.87
N LEU A 10 12.20 12.06 -23.20
CA LEU A 10 12.51 11.89 -21.78
C LEU A 10 11.26 12.02 -20.89
N SER A 11 10.32 12.90 -21.24
CA SER A 11 9.06 13.07 -20.49
C SER A 11 8.13 11.86 -20.57
N THR A 12 8.19 11.07 -21.65
CA THR A 12 7.39 9.83 -21.80
C THR A 12 7.94 8.63 -21.02
N ILE A 13 9.17 8.73 -20.51
CA ILE A 13 9.83 7.67 -19.72
C ILE A 13 9.41 7.73 -18.24
N VAL A 14 8.67 8.77 -17.82
CA VAL A 14 8.04 8.82 -16.49
C VAL A 14 6.91 7.78 -16.48
N GLY A 15 7.27 6.54 -16.17
CA GLY A 15 6.32 5.45 -16.00
C GLY A 15 5.36 5.79 -14.87
N ASN A 16 4.06 5.63 -15.12
CA ASN A 16 3.08 5.64 -14.05
C ASN A 16 3.34 4.42 -13.16
N SER A 17 3.78 4.65 -11.92
CA SER A 17 3.76 3.60 -10.91
C SER A 17 2.31 3.41 -10.47
N PHE A 18 1.68 2.33 -10.92
CA PHE A 18 0.43 1.87 -10.31
C PHE A 18 0.82 1.10 -9.06
N GLU A 19 0.70 1.74 -7.91
CA GLU A 19 0.97 1.11 -6.63
C GLU A 19 -0.24 0.24 -6.28
N ASP A 20 -0.03 -1.07 -6.09
CA ASP A 20 -1.07 -1.92 -5.54
C ASP A 20 -1.31 -1.53 -4.08
N ALA A 21 -2.54 -1.12 -3.79
CA ALA A 21 -2.90 -0.62 -2.48
C ALA A 21 -3.54 -1.72 -1.65
N VAL A 22 -3.16 -1.81 -0.37
CA VAL A 22 -3.89 -2.56 0.65
C VAL A 22 -4.55 -1.56 1.58
N THR A 23 -5.87 -1.57 1.65
CA THR A 23 -6.67 -0.61 2.42
C THR A 23 -7.49 -1.34 3.49
N PRO A 24 -7.41 -0.91 4.76
CA PRO A 24 -8.24 -1.50 5.80
C PRO A 24 -9.71 -1.14 5.57
N ILE A 25 -10.62 -2.09 5.83
CA ILE A 25 -12.07 -1.82 5.79
C ILE A 25 -12.47 -0.92 6.96
N ALA A 26 -11.78 -1.04 8.11
CA ALA A 26 -11.96 -0.20 9.27
C ALA A 26 -10.60 0.20 9.87
N ASN A 27 -10.46 1.48 10.25
CA ASN A 27 -9.21 2.02 10.82
C ASN A 27 -8.89 1.48 12.22
N ALA A 28 -9.92 1.07 12.97
CA ALA A 28 -9.79 0.50 14.30
C ALA A 28 -10.92 -0.49 14.55
N VAL A 29 -10.61 -1.55 15.30
CA VAL A 29 -11.57 -2.53 15.80
C VAL A 29 -11.39 -2.62 17.32
N HIS A 30 -12.48 -2.40 18.06
CA HIS A 30 -12.50 -2.54 19.51
C HIS A 30 -13.11 -3.89 19.88
N ALA A 31 -12.50 -4.59 20.84
CA ALA A 31 -13.02 -5.85 21.34
C ALA A 31 -12.77 -5.96 22.84
N LEU A 32 -13.55 -6.81 23.49
CA LEU A 32 -13.35 -7.16 24.89
C LEU A 32 -12.15 -8.08 25.03
N GLU A 33 -11.50 -8.04 26.19
CA GLU A 33 -10.40 -8.95 26.51
C GLU A 33 -10.85 -10.41 26.35
N GLY A 34 -9.98 -11.25 25.78
CA GLY A 34 -10.26 -12.66 25.51
C GLY A 34 -11.17 -12.93 24.29
N SER A 35 -11.74 -11.89 23.66
CA SER A 35 -12.52 -12.05 22.43
C SER A 35 -11.64 -12.14 21.20
N SER A 36 -12.07 -12.89 20.18
CA SER A 36 -11.43 -12.88 18.87
C SER A 36 -11.73 -11.58 18.13
N VAL A 37 -10.75 -11.10 17.36
CA VAL A 37 -10.90 -9.94 16.47
C VAL A 37 -10.78 -10.38 15.02
N MET A 38 -11.58 -9.78 14.15
CA MET A 38 -11.47 -9.94 12.71
C MET A 38 -11.00 -8.62 12.11
N LEU A 39 -9.81 -8.63 11.52
CA LEU A 39 -9.28 -7.53 10.72
C LEU A 39 -9.54 -7.85 9.25
N SER A 40 -9.94 -6.86 8.47
CA SER A 40 -10.28 -7.05 7.07
C SER A 40 -9.72 -5.91 6.22
N CYS A 41 -9.17 -6.26 5.07
CA CYS A 41 -8.57 -5.33 4.12
C CYS A 41 -9.03 -5.67 2.71
N ASN A 42 -9.22 -4.64 1.89
CA ASN A 42 -9.31 -4.78 0.44
C ASN A 42 -7.93 -4.54 -0.17
N TYR A 43 -7.67 -5.14 -1.32
CA TYR A 43 -6.46 -4.89 -2.10
C TYR A 43 -6.78 -4.72 -3.57
N THR A 44 -5.95 -3.94 -4.27
CA THR A 44 -6.01 -3.83 -5.74
C THR A 44 -5.04 -4.81 -6.39
N GLY A 45 -5.25 -5.08 -7.68
CA GLY A 45 -4.37 -5.94 -8.46
C GLY A 45 -4.54 -7.44 -8.17
N SER A 46 -3.56 -8.22 -8.59
CA SER A 46 -3.52 -9.69 -8.39
C SER A 46 -2.48 -10.02 -7.32
N ALA A 47 -2.93 -10.44 -6.14
CA ALA A 47 -2.04 -10.80 -5.04
C ALA A 47 -1.99 -12.32 -4.84
N ASN A 48 -0.80 -12.91 -5.02
CA ASN A 48 -0.57 -14.33 -4.76
C ASN A 48 -0.01 -14.59 -3.35
N ASN A 49 0.40 -13.53 -2.63
CA ASN A 49 1.06 -13.64 -1.34
C ASN A 49 0.73 -12.42 -0.46
N LEU A 50 -0.34 -12.54 0.35
CA LEU A 50 -0.72 -11.54 1.35
C LEU A 50 -0.33 -12.05 2.74
N GLN A 51 0.28 -11.18 3.53
CA GLN A 51 0.82 -11.52 4.85
C GLN A 51 0.36 -10.50 5.89
N TRP A 52 0.18 -10.95 7.13
CA TRP A 52 -0.21 -10.09 8.25
C TRP A 52 1.01 -9.68 9.07
N TYR A 53 1.13 -8.39 9.34
CA TYR A 53 2.18 -7.83 10.18
C TYR A 53 1.58 -7.13 11.39
N ARG A 54 2.21 -7.31 12.55
CA ARG A 54 1.84 -6.61 13.78
C ARG A 54 2.93 -5.62 14.14
N GLN A 55 2.57 -4.34 14.22
CA GLN A 55 3.45 -3.30 14.72
C GLN A 55 2.99 -2.88 16.12
N PHE A 56 3.91 -2.91 17.07
CA PHE A 56 3.68 -2.33 18.39
C PHE A 56 4.01 -0.83 18.36
N PRO A 57 3.33 0.00 19.17
CA PRO A 57 3.77 1.38 19.40
C PRO A 57 5.24 1.36 19.79
N ARG A 58 6.07 2.13 19.07
CA ARG A 58 7.53 2.14 19.14
C ARG A 58 8.05 2.02 20.58
N SER A 59 8.96 1.08 20.83
CA SER A 59 9.75 1.03 22.06
C SER A 59 10.50 2.35 22.20
N LYS A 60 10.32 3.06 23.32
CA LYS A 60 11.17 4.22 23.62
C LYS A 60 12.61 3.70 23.70
N THR A 61 13.44 4.15 22.77
CA THR A 61 14.89 4.04 22.89
C THR A 61 15.37 5.10 23.87
#